data_AF-A0A6I3U5N9-F1
#
_entry.id   AF-A0A6I3U5N9-F1
#
_cell.length_a   1.000
_cell.length_b   1.000
_cell.length_c   1.000
_cell.angle_alpha   90.00
_cell.angle_beta   90.00
_cell.angle_gamma   90.00
#
_symmetry.space_group_name_H-M   'P 1'
#
loop_
_entity.id
_entity.type
_entity.pdbx_description
1 polymer ?
#
loop_
_entity_poly.entity_id
_entity_poly.type
_entity_poly.pdbx_seq_one_letter_code
_entity_poly.pdbx_strand_id
1 'polypeptide(L)'
;AEGYPISDQYSGFRSYETQAKLYQDYVNQDGKEAADRYSARPGYSEHQTGLAFDLIGTDGDLVTEEKAAQWLLDHAADYGFVVRYLKGKEKETGYMAEEWHL
;
A
#
# COMPACT_ATOMS: atom_id res chain seq x y z
N ALA A 1 -16.41 -13.32 -12.14
CA ALA A 1 -15.22 -12.45 -12.14
C ALA A 1 -15.62 -11.14 -12.78
N GLU A 2 -15.46 -10.02 -12.09
CA GLU A 2 -15.86 -8.68 -12.56
C GLU A 2 -14.91 -8.09 -13.62
N GLY A 3 -13.79 -8.78 -13.90
CA GLY A 3 -12.95 -8.51 -15.07
C GLY A 3 -11.85 -7.47 -14.86
N TYR A 4 -11.56 -7.08 -13.61
CA TYR A 4 -10.43 -6.19 -13.31
C TYR A 4 -9.09 -6.86 -13.62
N PRO A 5 -8.13 -6.14 -14.24
CA PRO A 5 -6.82 -6.68 -14.60
C PRO A 5 -5.88 -6.72 -13.37
N ILE A 6 -6.19 -7.58 -12.41
CA ILE A 6 -5.42 -7.75 -11.16
C ILE A 6 -4.43 -8.92 -11.29
N SER A 7 -3.21 -8.72 -10.81
CA SER A 7 -2.16 -9.74 -10.77
C SER A 7 -2.37 -10.72 -9.61
N ASP A 8 -1.89 -11.95 -9.77
CA ASP A 8 -1.75 -12.90 -8.64
C ASP A 8 -0.55 -12.53 -7.74
N GLN A 9 0.32 -11.61 -8.18
CA GLN A 9 1.42 -11.09 -7.39
C GLN A 9 0.96 -9.90 -6.52
N TYR A 10 1.51 -9.80 -5.32
CA TYR A 10 1.22 -8.74 -4.36
C TYR A 10 2.46 -8.42 -3.50
N SER A 11 2.48 -7.22 -2.91
CA SER A 11 3.47 -6.81 -1.91
C SER A 11 2.92 -7.14 -0.52
N GLY A 12 3.33 -8.28 0.04
CA GLY A 12 2.85 -8.76 1.36
C GLY A 12 3.81 -8.41 2.49
N PHE A 13 4.22 -9.42 3.26
CA PHE A 13 5.16 -9.25 4.37
C PHE A 13 6.48 -8.60 3.93
N ARG A 14 6.92 -7.62 4.72
CA ARG A 14 8.22 -6.97 4.55
C ARG A 14 8.94 -6.91 5.89
N SER A 15 10.12 -7.54 5.98
CA SER A 15 10.91 -7.50 7.21
C SER A 15 11.39 -6.08 7.53
N TYR A 16 11.79 -5.87 8.78
CA TYR A 16 12.39 -4.61 9.22
C TYR A 16 13.58 -4.21 8.35
N GLU A 17 14.47 -5.15 8.04
CA GLU A 17 15.69 -4.92 7.24
C GLU A 17 15.34 -4.54 5.80
N THR A 18 14.36 -5.21 5.21
CA THR A 18 13.87 -4.88 3.87
C THR A 18 13.26 -3.47 3.85
N GLN A 19 12.47 -3.11 4.86
CA GLN A 19 11.91 -1.77 4.98
C GLN A 19 13.01 -0.72 5.19
N ALA A 20 14.04 -1.03 5.99
CA ALA A 20 15.15 -0.11 6.24
C ALA A 20 15.91 0.21 4.95
N LYS A 21 16.17 -0.82 4.13
CA LYS A 21 16.80 -0.64 2.81
C LYS A 21 15.90 0.19 1.88
N LEU A 22 14.63 -0.19 1.75
CA LEU A 22 13.68 0.50 0.87
C LEU A 22 13.52 1.98 1.24
N TYR A 23 13.35 2.28 2.53
CA TYR A 23 13.25 3.66 3.00
C TYR A 23 14.52 4.44 2.67
N GLN A 24 15.70 3.85 2.87
CA GLN A 24 16.96 4.52 2.56
C GLN A 24 17.14 4.75 1.05
N ASP A 25 16.70 3.82 0.20
CA ASP A 25 16.72 3.98 -1.24
C ASP A 25 15.87 5.20 -1.67
N TYR A 26 14.67 5.37 -1.11
CA TYR A 26 13.84 6.56 -1.34
C TYR A 26 14.45 7.85 -0.78
N VAL A 27 15.05 7.82 0.41
CA VAL A 27 15.76 8.98 0.96
C VAL A 27 16.89 9.42 0.03
N ASN A 28 17.62 8.46 -0.54
CA ASN A 28 18.72 8.74 -1.46
C ASN A 28 18.23 9.28 -2.80
N GLN A 29 17.11 8.77 -3.30
CA GLN A 29 16.57 9.13 -4.62
C GLN A 29 15.84 10.47 -4.60
N ASP A 30 14.95 10.67 -3.63
CA ASP A 30 13.95 11.74 -3.65
C ASP A 30 14.06 12.66 -2.43
N GLY A 31 14.93 12.34 -1.48
CA GLY A 31 15.14 13.11 -0.26
C GLY A 31 14.27 12.66 0.91
N LYS A 32 14.70 13.03 2.11
CA LYS A 32 14.09 12.55 3.37
C LYS A 32 12.63 12.94 3.53
N GLU A 33 12.26 14.17 3.18
CA GLU A 33 10.89 14.66 3.33
C GLU A 33 9.91 13.91 2.41
N ALA A 34 10.36 13.60 1.18
CA ALA A 34 9.58 12.82 0.24
C ALA A 34 9.42 11.37 0.72
N ALA A 35 10.52 10.74 1.16
CA ALA A 35 10.50 9.39 1.72
C ALA A 35 9.63 9.27 2.98
N ASP A 36 9.63 10.28 3.85
CA ASP A 36 8.74 10.33 5.03
C ASP A 36 7.26 10.49 4.66
N ARG A 37 6.94 10.96 3.43
CA ARG A 37 5.57 11.21 2.99
C ARG A 37 4.92 10.00 2.30
N TYR A 38 5.65 9.29 1.44
CA TYR A 38 5.10 8.18 0.65
C TYR A 38 5.72 6.81 0.99
N SER A 39 6.71 6.76 1.89
CA SER A 39 7.26 5.50 2.41
C SER A 39 7.08 5.43 3.93
N ALA A 40 7.64 4.40 4.55
CA ALA A 40 7.60 4.20 5.98
C ALA A 40 9.01 4.02 6.54
N ARG A 41 9.29 4.62 7.70
CA ARG A 41 10.50 4.29 8.45
C ARG A 41 10.45 2.81 8.89
N PRO A 42 11.59 2.11 8.98
CA PRO A 42 11.59 0.73 9.45
C PRO A 42 11.00 0.63 10.87
N GLY A 43 10.13 -0.35 11.11
CA GLY A 43 9.33 -0.45 12.34
C GLY A 43 7.99 0.30 12.30
N TYR A 44 7.73 1.10 11.26
CA TYR A 44 6.50 1.88 11.07
C TYR A 44 5.73 1.44 9.82
N SER A 45 6.06 0.31 9.20
CA SER A 45 5.30 -0.22 8.06
C SER A 45 4.36 -1.32 8.53
N GLU A 46 3.08 -1.24 8.17
CA GLU A 46 2.11 -2.30 8.48
C GLU A 46 2.46 -3.62 7.77
N HIS A 47 3.18 -3.60 6.63
CA HIS A 47 3.72 -4.82 5.99
C HIS A 47 4.60 -5.66 6.91
N GLN A 48 5.22 -5.05 7.94
CA GLN A 48 6.03 -5.78 8.90
C GLN A 48 5.19 -6.70 9.81
N THR A 49 3.88 -6.46 9.90
CA THR A 49 2.96 -7.35 10.62
C THR A 49 2.70 -8.66 9.86
N GLY A 50 2.90 -8.67 8.54
CA GLY A 50 2.49 -9.76 7.65
C GLY A 50 0.98 -9.83 7.41
N LEU A 51 0.23 -8.80 7.83
CA LEU A 51 -1.23 -8.71 7.66
C LEU A 51 -1.64 -7.64 6.62
N ALA A 52 -0.68 -6.88 6.09
CA ALA A 52 -0.92 -5.86 5.09
C ALA A 52 -0.45 -6.30 3.69
N PHE A 53 -1.22 -5.93 2.66
CA PHE A 53 -0.99 -6.34 1.28
C PHE A 53 -1.24 -5.20 0.30
N ASP A 54 -0.25 -4.87 -0.54
CA ASP A 54 -0.48 -4.01 -1.69
C ASP A 54 -0.88 -4.85 -2.91
N LEU A 55 -2.03 -4.52 -3.49
CA LEU A 55 -2.51 -5.15 -4.72
C LEU A 55 -1.87 -4.51 -5.96
N ILE A 56 -1.51 -5.37 -6.92
CA ILE A 56 -0.79 -5.00 -8.14
C ILE A 56 -1.65 -5.38 -9.35
N GLY A 57 -1.72 -4.50 -10.34
CA GLY A 57 -2.34 -4.76 -11.64
C GLY A 57 -1.49 -5.70 -12.51
N THR A 58 -2.08 -6.28 -13.55
CA THR A 58 -1.33 -7.11 -14.52
C THR A 58 -0.31 -6.31 -15.34
N ASP A 59 -0.41 -4.98 -15.32
CA ASP A 59 0.58 -4.04 -15.88
C ASP A 59 1.82 -3.88 -15.00
N GLY A 60 1.79 -4.37 -13.75
CA GLY A 60 2.89 -4.32 -12.80
C GLY A 60 2.84 -3.12 -11.85
N ASP A 61 1.85 -2.24 -11.99
CA ASP A 61 1.68 -1.06 -11.16
C ASP A 61 0.70 -1.31 -10.00
N LEU A 62 0.75 -0.47 -8.97
CA LEU A 62 -0.19 -0.52 -7.86
C LEU A 62 -1.61 -0.18 -8.34
N VAL A 63 -2.61 -0.88 -7.80
CA VAL A 63 -4.01 -0.71 -8.21
C VAL A 63 -4.51 0.69 -7.84
N THR A 64 -4.72 1.52 -8.86
CA THR A 64 -5.19 2.92 -8.72
C THR A 64 -6.37 3.26 -9.63
N GLU A 65 -6.79 2.32 -10.49
CA GLU A 65 -7.96 2.51 -11.36
C GLU A 65 -9.23 2.66 -10.52
N GLU A 66 -10.04 3.67 -10.85
CA GLU A 66 -11.15 4.14 -10.01
C GLU A 66 -12.16 3.04 -9.68
N LYS A 67 -12.53 2.19 -10.64
CA LYS A 67 -13.51 1.13 -10.42
C LYS A 67 -12.94 -0.03 -9.59
N ALA A 68 -11.67 -0.38 -9.79
CA ALA A 68 -11.00 -1.39 -8.97
C ALA A 68 -10.81 -0.90 -7.52
N ALA A 69 -10.42 0.36 -7.33
CA ALA A 69 -10.31 0.97 -6.01
C ALA A 69 -11.68 1.03 -5.30
N GLN A 70 -12.74 1.41 -6.01
CA GLN A 70 -14.09 1.41 -5.46
C GLN A 70 -14.56 0.00 -5.07
N TRP A 71 -14.23 -1.01 -5.89
CA TRP A 71 -14.55 -2.39 -5.56
C TRP A 71 -13.90 -2.82 -4.23
N LEU A 72 -12.66 -2.42 -3.97
CA LEU A 72 -11.99 -2.70 -2.69
C LEU A 72 -12.71 -2.01 -1.52
N LEU A 73 -13.14 -0.76 -1.68
CA LEU A 73 -13.90 -0.05 -0.66
C LEU A 73 -15.23 -0.74 -0.33
N ASP A 74 -15.90 -1.30 -1.34
CA ASP A 74 -17.20 -1.94 -1.19
C ASP A 74 -17.11 -3.40 -0.69
N HIS A 75 -16.04 -4.13 -1.06
CA HIS A 75 -15.97 -5.58 -0.89
C HIS A 75 -14.81 -6.10 -0.05
N ALA A 76 -13.75 -5.33 0.24
CA ALA A 76 -12.60 -5.85 1.00
C ALA A 76 -13.01 -6.45 2.36
N ALA A 77 -14.02 -5.85 3.00
CA ALA A 77 -14.56 -6.31 4.29
C ALA A 77 -15.21 -7.70 4.22
N ASP A 78 -15.75 -8.11 3.06
CA ASP A 78 -16.32 -9.45 2.85
C ASP A 78 -15.24 -10.54 3.01
N TYR A 79 -13.97 -10.15 2.87
CA TYR A 79 -12.79 -11.02 2.98
C TYR A 79 -11.97 -10.75 4.25
N GLY A 80 -12.45 -9.88 5.14
CA GLY A 80 -11.76 -9.54 6.39
C GLY A 80 -10.67 -8.48 6.26
N PHE A 81 -10.62 -7.75 5.14
CA PHE A 81 -9.69 -6.65 4.91
C PHE A 81 -10.38 -5.29 5.00
N VAL A 82 -9.57 -4.23 5.08
CA VAL A 82 -10.03 -2.84 4.97
C VAL A 82 -9.08 -2.07 4.06
N VAL A 83 -9.58 -1.13 3.25
CA VAL A 83 -8.69 -0.16 2.62
C VAL A 83 -8.16 0.76 3.70
N ARG A 84 -6.89 0.58 4.07
CA ARG A 84 -6.34 1.09 5.33
C ARG A 84 -6.12 2.59 5.32
N TYR A 85 -5.62 3.11 4.20
CA TYR A 85 -5.24 4.50 4.01
C TYR A 85 -6.22 5.20 3.07
N LEU A 86 -7.34 5.66 3.65
CA LEU A 86 -8.41 6.32 2.91
C LEU A 86 -8.05 7.76 2.54
N LYS A 87 -8.52 8.19 1.37
CA LYS A 87 -8.45 9.59 0.92
C LYS A 87 -9.10 10.53 1.93
N GLY A 88 -8.38 11.59 2.31
CA GLY A 88 -8.86 12.59 3.28
C GLY A 88 -8.74 12.16 4.75
N LYS A 89 -8.07 11.03 5.05
CA LYS A 89 -7.79 10.53 6.40
C LYS A 89 -6.32 10.59 6.77
N GLU A 90 -5.50 11.29 6.00
CA GLU A 90 -4.05 11.35 6.16
C GLU A 90 -3.65 11.95 7.53
N LYS A 91 -4.48 12.83 8.08
CA LYS A 91 -4.26 13.42 9.40
C LYS A 91 -4.40 12.39 10.52
N GLU A 92 -5.33 11.46 10.38
CA GLU A 92 -5.61 10.41 11.35
C GLU A 92 -4.68 9.21 11.17
N THR A 93 -4.38 8.83 9.93
CA THR A 93 -3.54 7.65 9.63
C THR A 93 -2.05 7.97 9.69
N GLY A 94 -1.65 9.19 9.31
CA GLY A 94 -0.26 9.59 9.14
C GLY A 94 0.36 9.21 7.79
N TYR A 95 -0.42 8.60 6.88
CA TYR A 95 0.02 8.13 5.56
C TYR A 95 -0.80 8.79 4.46
N MET A 96 -0.21 8.89 3.27
CA MET A 96 -0.97 9.23 2.07
C MET A 96 -2.06 8.19 1.80
N ALA A 97 -3.09 8.61 1.07
CA ALA A 97 -4.07 7.67 0.56
C ALA A 97 -3.41 6.62 -0.35
N GLU A 98 -3.79 5.36 -0.16
CA GLU A 98 -3.29 4.22 -0.92
C GLU A 98 -4.47 3.30 -1.23
N GLU A 99 -4.99 3.37 -2.46
CA GLU A 99 -6.16 2.61 -2.89
C GLU A 99 -5.93 1.09 -2.89
N TRP A 100 -4.67 0.67 -2.97
CA TRP A 100 -4.22 -0.71 -3.07
C TRP A 100 -3.92 -1.40 -1.74
N HIS A 101 -3.78 -0.63 -0.65
CA HIS A 101 -3.24 -1.14 0.63
C HIS A 101 -4.36 -1.67 1.52
N LEU A 102 -4.37 -2.99 1.69
CA LEU A 102 -5.30 -3.75 2.51
C LEU A 102 -4.67 -4.19 3.83
#